data_AF-A0A952EW63-F1
#
_entry.id   AF-A0A952EW63-F1
#
_cell.length_a   1.000
_cell.length_b   1.000
_cell.length_c   1.000
_cell.angle_alpha   90.00
_cell.angle_beta   90.00
_cell.angle_gamma   90.00
#
_symmetry.space_group_name_H-M   'P 1'
#
loop_
_entity.id
_entity.type
_entity.pdbx_description
1 polymer ?
#
loop_
_entity_poly.entity_id
_entity_poly.type
_entity_poly.pdbx_seq_one_letter_code
_entity_poly.pdbx_strand_id
1 'polypeptide(L)' 'MSSSPPTGPHFLSLPDLAARPAGGAVLWANDDLFAEKENLIKPGPAEHRPATFGHKGQVYDGWET' A
#
# COMPACT_ATOMS: atom_id res chain seq x y z
N MET A 1 23.77 28.87 3.22
CA MET A 1 23.60 27.42 3.46
C MET A 1 22.81 26.86 2.30
N SER A 2 23.49 26.27 1.30
CA SER A 2 22.83 25.73 0.11
C SER A 2 22.53 24.26 0.37
N SER A 3 21.26 23.91 0.56
CA SER A 3 20.83 22.51 0.60
C SER A 3 20.71 22.01 -0.83
N SER A 4 21.50 21.01 -1.20
CA SER A 4 21.30 20.28 -2.47
C SER A 4 19.87 19.74 -2.53
N PRO A 5 19.19 19.82 -3.70
CA PRO A 5 17.88 19.21 -3.84
C PRO A 5 18.00 17.69 -3.66
N PRO A 6 16.99 17.04 -3.09
CA PRO A 6 16.97 15.59 -2.99
C PRO A 6 17.12 14.97 -4.39
N THR A 7 18.05 14.03 -4.54
CA THR A 7 18.39 13.35 -5.81
C THR A 7 17.28 12.42 -6.35
N GLY A 8 16.06 12.51 -5.80
CA GLY A 8 14.93 11.67 -6.19
C GLY A 8 14.12 12.28 -7.34
N PRO A 9 13.28 11.49 -8.01
CA PRO A 9 12.30 12.02 -8.96
C PRO A 9 11.44 13.11 -8.32
N HIS A 10 11.25 14.24 -9.01
CA HIS A 10 10.54 15.40 -8.46
C HIS A 10 9.11 15.06 -7.98
N PHE A 11 8.43 14.09 -8.61
CA PHE A 11 7.08 13.69 -8.21
C PHE A 11 7.00 13.11 -6.79
N LEU A 12 8.10 12.61 -6.22
CA LEU A 12 8.12 12.13 -4.83
C LEU A 12 7.98 13.26 -3.79
N SER A 13 8.10 14.52 -4.22
CA SER A 13 7.81 15.70 -3.38
C SER A 13 6.31 16.07 -3.38
N LEU A 14 5.52 15.48 -4.29
CA LEU A 14 4.08 15.70 -4.35
C LEU A 14 3.36 14.75 -3.38
N PRO A 15 2.19 15.15 -2.86
CA PRO A 15 1.38 14.28 -2.02
C PRO A 15 0.88 13.06 -2.81
N ASP A 16 0.89 11.90 -2.18
CA ASP A 16 0.19 10.72 -2.67
C ASP A 16 -1.32 10.88 -2.44
N LEU A 17 -2.07 11.08 -3.52
CA LEU A 17 -3.52 11.27 -3.49
C LEU A 17 -4.30 9.97 -3.23
N ALA A 18 -3.69 8.81 -3.48
CA ALA A 18 -4.32 7.52 -3.19
C ALA A 18 -4.18 7.12 -1.71
N ALA A 19 -3.27 7.76 -0.98
CA ALA A 19 -2.96 7.41 0.39
C ALA A 19 -4.14 7.64 1.35
N ARG A 20 -4.30 6.73 2.33
CA ARG A 20 -5.30 6.84 3.40
C ARG A 20 -5.30 8.19 4.13
N PRO A 21 -4.15 8.80 4.50
CA PRO A 21 -4.12 10.10 5.17
C PRO A 21 -4.65 11.26 4.30
N ALA A 22 -4.64 11.11 2.97
CA ALA A 22 -5.21 12.06 2.03
C ALA A 22 -6.71 11.82 1.76
N GLY A 23 -7.32 10.84 2.42
CA GLY A 23 -8.72 10.44 2.20
C GLY A 23 -8.92 9.38 1.12
N GLY A 24 -7.84 8.76 0.62
CA GLY A 24 -7.92 7.68 -0.36
C GLY A 24 -8.68 6.47 0.17
N ALA A 25 -9.50 5.86 -0.69
CA ALA A 25 -10.28 4.67 -0.38
C ALA A 25 -10.42 3.78 -1.61
N VAL A 26 -10.39 2.45 -1.39
CA VAL A 26 -10.74 1.49 -2.43
C VAL A 26 -12.23 1.21 -2.34
N LEU A 27 -12.97 1.57 -3.37
CA LEU A 27 -14.45 1.49 -3.36
C LEU A 27 -14.97 0.11 -3.76
N TRP A 28 -14.24 -0.57 -4.65
CA TRP A 28 -14.68 -1.81 -5.26
C TRP A 28 -13.50 -2.58 -5.84
N ALA A 29 -13.59 -3.91 -5.89
CA ALA A 29 -12.74 -4.78 -6.71
C ALA A 29 -13.59 -5.94 -7.24
N ASN A 30 -13.13 -6.54 -8.34
CA ASN A 30 -13.74 -7.71 -8.93
C ASN A 30 -13.56 -8.96 -8.06
N ASP A 31 -12.46 -9.06 -7.31
CA ASP A 31 -12.16 -10.14 -6.38
C ASP A 31 -11.15 -9.69 -5.31
N ASP A 32 -11.15 -10.37 -4.16
CA ASP A 32 -10.30 -10.13 -2.97
C ASP A 32 -10.11 -11.46 -2.19
N LEU A 33 -10.01 -12.61 -2.88
CA LEU A 33 -10.10 -13.92 -2.23
C LEU A 33 -8.90 -14.23 -1.32
N PHE A 34 -7.67 -13.93 -1.74
CA PHE A 34 -6.47 -14.26 -0.97
C PHE A 34 -5.95 -13.10 -0.12
N ALA A 35 -6.07 -11.86 -0.60
CA ALA A 35 -5.69 -10.68 0.17
C ALA A 35 -6.56 -9.47 -0.17
N GLU A 36 -6.87 -8.64 0.83
CA GLU A 36 -7.79 -7.51 0.70
C GLU A 36 -7.14 -6.34 -0.10
N LYS A 37 -7.83 -5.80 -1.11
CA LYS A 37 -7.41 -4.61 -1.87
C LYS A 37 -7.02 -3.40 -1.02
N GLU A 38 -7.61 -3.23 0.17
CA GLU A 38 -7.31 -2.12 1.08
C GLU A 38 -5.85 -2.11 1.54
N ASN A 39 -5.15 -3.25 1.44
CA ASN A 39 -3.74 -3.33 1.73
C ASN A 39 -2.89 -2.45 0.80
N LEU A 40 -3.34 -2.19 -0.44
CA LEU A 40 -2.59 -1.39 -1.42
C LEU A 40 -2.37 0.07 -1.01
N ILE A 41 -3.21 0.58 -0.11
CA ILE A 41 -3.16 1.98 0.35
C ILE A 41 -2.76 2.08 1.83
N LYS A 42 -2.27 0.98 2.42
CA LYS A 42 -1.66 1.03 3.75
C LYS A 42 -0.33 1.78 3.68
N PRO A 43 -0.03 2.65 4.67
CA PRO A 43 1.25 3.33 4.70
C PRO A 43 2.38 2.36 5.05
N GLY A 44 3.53 2.53 4.39
CA GLY A 44 4.74 1.75 4.64
C GLY A 44 5.04 0.71 3.58
N PRO A 45 6.22 0.07 3.64
CA PRO A 45 6.56 -1.04 2.76
C PRO A 45 5.76 -2.30 3.12
N ALA A 46 5.49 -3.14 2.13
CA ALA A 46 4.83 -4.42 2.33
C ALA A 46 5.65 -5.36 3.24
N GLU A 47 4.96 -6.06 4.15
CA GLU A 47 5.55 -7.01 5.08
C GLU A 47 5.24 -8.48 4.72
N HIS A 48 6.27 -9.31 4.65
CA HIS A 48 6.13 -10.76 4.50
C HIS A 48 6.06 -11.45 5.87
N ARG A 49 4.94 -12.13 6.17
CA ARG A 49 4.69 -12.79 7.46
C ARG A 49 4.51 -14.30 7.27
N PRO A 50 5.57 -15.11 7.27
CA PRO A 50 5.45 -16.52 6.96
C PRO A 50 4.60 -17.26 8.00
N ALA A 51 3.87 -18.28 7.57
CA ALA A 51 3.05 -19.14 8.43
C ALA A 51 2.02 -18.40 9.30
N THR A 52 1.48 -17.30 8.78
CA THR A 52 0.43 -16.51 9.44
C THR A 52 -0.86 -16.70 8.67
N PHE A 53 -1.85 -17.36 9.27
CA PHE A 53 -3.08 -17.75 8.58
C PHE A 53 -4.31 -17.05 9.15
N GLY A 54 -5.12 -16.48 8.26
CA GLY A 54 -6.46 -15.99 8.53
C GLY A 54 -7.52 -16.94 7.95
N HIS A 55 -8.77 -16.48 7.90
CA HIS A 55 -9.88 -17.27 7.35
C HIS A 55 -9.81 -17.50 5.82
N LYS A 56 -8.98 -16.72 5.11
CA LYS A 56 -8.71 -16.80 3.66
C LYS A 56 -7.41 -17.54 3.32
N GLY A 57 -6.74 -18.15 4.31
CA GLY A 57 -5.43 -18.78 4.11
C GLY A 57 -4.28 -17.91 4.62
N GLN A 58 -3.12 -18.02 3.99
CA GLN A 58 -1.93 -17.26 4.36
C GLN A 58 -2.21 -15.76 4.21
N VAL A 59 -1.82 -14.96 5.21
CA VAL A 59 -1.98 -13.51 5.20
C VAL A 59 -0.89 -12.90 4.34
N TYR A 60 -1.29 -12.03 3.42
CA TYR A 60 -0.39 -11.23 2.58
C TYR A 60 -0.63 -9.74 2.78
N ASP A 61 0.45 -8.97 2.77
CA ASP A 61 0.43 -7.51 2.78
C ASP A 61 0.48 -6.99 1.34
N GLY A 62 -0.70 -6.98 0.72
CA GLY A 62 -0.92 -6.67 -0.68
C GLY A 62 -2.35 -7.07 -1.10
N TRP A 63 -2.62 -7.03 -2.40
CA TRP A 63 -3.87 -7.50 -2.99
C TRP A 63 -3.61 -8.73 -3.85
N GLU A 64 -4.42 -9.77 -3.68
CA GLU A 64 -4.32 -11.01 -4.45
C GLU A 64 -5.73 -11.62 -4.63
N THR A 65 -6.03 -11.98 -5.88
CA THR A 65 -7.29 -12.57 -6.35
C THR A 65 -7.21 -14.08 -6.36
#